data_AF-A0A0V0UZ50-F1
#
_entry.id   AF-A0A0V0UZ50-F1
#
_cell.length_a   1.000
_cell.length_b   1.000
_cell.length_c   1.000
_cell.angle_alpha   90.00
_cell.angle_beta   90.00
_cell.angle_gamma   90.00
#
_symmetry.space_group_name_H-M   'P 1'
#
loop_
_entity.id
_entity.type
_entity.pdbx_description
1 polymer ?
#
loop_
_entity_poly.entity_id
_entity_poly.type
_entity_poly.pdbx_seq_one_letter_code
_entity_poly.pdbx_strand_id
1 'polypeptide(L)'
;LEHVIAANGNNKFISYNNIPPDVPKIKTKSNSKGVLMMDTGNNDAAAWIVHTVPGFPKARTGYLFPPAEIQKGHLLICLTIKEDQIDTIGKSMTLRIATPLIYYNDIPDAQMDSRPNLKKLANGESRLTPPLTVTQDTTTTGAQSLKVTIYSKGEKSRYVWTTRDKFLKSDCKTFGRNLKLVTSPISVDGHASSLENDVSQWIVSEPGNKFCVVDKPYHKSQAKEPAMAVCIDDATIFGHFNRIAQNVENCV
;
A
#
# COMPACT_ATOMS: atom_id res chain seq x y z
N LEU A 1 4.92 -7.57 -13.35
CA LEU A 1 4.19 -8.72 -12.76
C LEU A 1 4.60 -10.05 -13.39
N GLU A 2 4.84 -10.12 -14.70
CA GLU A 2 5.31 -11.34 -15.39
C GLU A 2 6.57 -11.95 -14.74
N HIS A 3 7.51 -11.12 -14.31
CA HIS A 3 8.72 -11.57 -13.60
C HIS A 3 8.48 -12.08 -12.17
N VAL A 4 7.29 -11.82 -11.59
CA VAL A 4 6.87 -12.31 -10.26
C VAL A 4 6.27 -13.71 -10.38
N ILE A 5 5.57 -13.98 -11.49
CA ILE A 5 4.83 -15.22 -11.73
C ILE A 5 5.65 -16.30 -12.45
N ALA A 6 6.69 -15.91 -13.20
CA ALA A 6 7.57 -16.81 -13.95
C ALA A 6 9.03 -16.65 -13.49
N ALA A 7 9.85 -17.68 -13.71
CA ALA A 7 11.28 -17.66 -13.40
C ALA A 7 12.02 -16.60 -14.24
N ASN A 8 12.82 -15.77 -13.60
CA ASN A 8 13.74 -14.83 -14.25
C ASN A 8 15.05 -14.82 -13.43
N GLY A 9 16.18 -14.96 -14.11
CA GLY A 9 17.49 -15.06 -13.48
C GLY A 9 17.90 -13.79 -12.74
N ASN A 10 17.53 -12.62 -13.27
CA ASN A 10 18.00 -11.32 -12.80
C ASN A 10 16.96 -10.59 -11.95
N ASN A 11 15.67 -10.81 -12.20
CA ASN A 11 14.61 -10.19 -11.40
C ASN A 11 14.34 -10.96 -10.10
N LYS A 12 14.53 -10.26 -8.98
CA LYS A 12 14.33 -10.74 -7.60
C LYS A 12 13.31 -9.87 -6.90
N PHE A 13 12.56 -10.44 -5.97
CA PHE A 13 11.47 -9.75 -5.32
C PHE A 13 11.09 -10.29 -3.94
N ILE A 14 10.46 -9.43 -3.16
CA ILE A 14 9.73 -9.77 -1.94
C ILE A 14 8.25 -9.59 -2.23
N SER A 15 7.45 -10.60 -1.90
CA SER A 15 5.99 -10.47 -1.91
C SER A 15 5.44 -10.54 -0.49
N TYR A 16 4.54 -9.61 -0.19
CA TYR A 16 3.88 -9.52 1.09
C TYR A 16 2.38 -9.39 0.92
N ASN A 17 1.61 -10.09 1.75
CA ASN A 17 0.15 -10.06 1.73
C ASN A 17 -0.38 -10.63 3.06
N ASN A 18 -1.33 -9.95 3.69
CA ASN A 18 -1.98 -10.44 4.89
C ASN A 18 -2.91 -11.65 4.66
N ILE A 19 -3.29 -11.90 3.41
CA ILE A 19 -3.98 -13.10 2.96
C ILE A 19 -3.18 -13.65 1.77
N PRO A 20 -2.05 -14.35 2.01
CA PRO A 20 -1.22 -14.86 0.92
C PRO A 20 -1.93 -15.97 0.14
N PRO A 21 -1.62 -16.15 -1.16
CA PRO A 21 -2.12 -17.28 -1.91
C PRO A 21 -1.60 -18.60 -1.36
N ASP A 22 -2.44 -19.64 -1.38
CA ASP A 22 -2.09 -21.03 -1.06
C ASP A 22 -1.49 -21.25 0.35
N VAL A 23 -1.61 -20.26 1.23
CA VAL A 23 -1.19 -20.33 2.64
C VAL A 23 -2.43 -20.29 3.53
N PRO A 24 -2.54 -21.17 4.54
CA PRO A 24 -3.63 -21.11 5.52
C PRO A 24 -3.74 -19.72 6.14
N LYS A 25 -4.94 -19.28 6.51
CA LYS A 25 -5.18 -17.93 7.05
C LYS A 25 -4.34 -17.67 8.30
N ILE A 26 -3.20 -17.00 8.14
CA ILE A 26 -2.36 -16.54 9.25
C ILE A 26 -2.99 -15.29 9.83
N LYS A 27 -3.16 -15.26 11.16
CA LYS A 27 -3.58 -14.04 11.85
C LYS A 27 -2.42 -13.04 11.85
N THR A 28 -2.54 -11.99 11.06
CA THR A 28 -1.67 -10.82 11.11
C THR A 28 -2.48 -9.57 11.46
N LYS A 29 -1.83 -8.60 12.12
CA LYS A 29 -2.42 -7.29 12.40
C LYS A 29 -2.23 -6.30 11.25
N SER A 30 -1.35 -6.59 10.29
CA SER A 30 -1.17 -5.76 9.10
C SER A 30 -2.19 -6.14 8.02
N ASN A 31 -2.59 -5.16 7.21
CA ASN A 31 -3.37 -5.40 6.00
C ASN A 31 -2.59 -5.12 4.72
N SER A 32 -1.31 -4.72 4.85
CA SER A 32 -0.42 -4.38 3.75
C SER A 32 -0.25 -5.54 2.77
N LYS A 33 -0.35 -5.22 1.47
CA LYS A 33 -0.09 -6.16 0.38
C LYS A 33 0.69 -5.47 -0.74
N GLY A 34 1.55 -6.22 -1.41
CA GLY A 34 2.37 -5.70 -2.48
C GLY A 34 3.54 -6.59 -2.85
N VAL A 35 4.34 -6.07 -3.77
CA VAL A 35 5.55 -6.70 -4.28
C VAL A 35 6.63 -5.64 -4.44
N LEU A 36 7.80 -5.87 -3.87
CA LEU A 36 8.99 -5.06 -4.11
C LEU A 36 9.95 -5.88 -4.98
N MET A 37 10.29 -5.41 -6.17
CA MET A 37 11.14 -6.12 -7.12
C MET A 37 12.32 -5.28 -7.58
N MET A 38 13.42 -5.95 -7.90
CA MET A 38 14.66 -5.38 -8.41
C MET A 38 15.26 -6.31 -9.48
N ASP A 39 15.85 -5.73 -10.51
CA ASP A 39 16.72 -6.42 -11.46
C ASP A 39 18.15 -6.33 -10.95
N THR A 40 18.81 -7.46 -10.69
CA THR A 40 20.19 -7.48 -10.21
C THR A 40 21.23 -7.30 -11.32
N GLY A 41 20.81 -7.28 -12.60
CA GLY A 41 21.68 -7.13 -13.76
C GLY A 41 21.72 -5.72 -14.34
N ASN A 42 20.81 -4.83 -13.92
CA ASN A 42 20.68 -3.47 -14.43
C ASN A 42 20.59 -2.49 -13.27
N ASN A 43 21.28 -1.35 -13.39
CA ASN A 43 21.19 -0.29 -12.38
C ASN A 43 19.84 0.45 -12.47
N ASP A 44 19.31 0.85 -11.32
CA ASP A 44 18.07 1.63 -11.19
C ASP A 44 16.82 0.94 -11.77
N ALA A 45 16.86 -0.39 -11.86
CA ALA A 45 15.77 -1.21 -12.36
C ALA A 45 15.00 -1.83 -11.19
N ALA A 46 14.21 -1.01 -10.49
CA ALA A 46 13.37 -1.47 -9.39
C ALA A 46 11.93 -0.97 -9.50
N ALA A 47 11.00 -1.77 -9.00
CA ALA A 47 9.59 -1.44 -8.97
C ALA A 47 8.95 -1.87 -7.66
N TRP A 48 8.00 -1.07 -7.20
CA TRP A 48 7.20 -1.36 -6.02
C TRP A 48 5.72 -1.32 -6.38
N ILE A 49 5.06 -2.45 -6.15
CA ILE A 49 3.63 -2.62 -6.36
C ILE A 49 2.93 -2.62 -5.01
N VAL A 50 1.92 -1.77 -4.85
CA VAL A 50 1.01 -1.76 -3.71
C VAL A 50 -0.38 -2.11 -4.20
N HIS A 51 -1.08 -3.02 -3.52
CA HIS A 51 -2.42 -3.42 -3.93
C HIS A 51 -3.33 -3.81 -2.76
N THR A 52 -4.61 -4.00 -3.09
CA THR A 52 -5.66 -4.41 -2.14
C THR A 52 -6.11 -5.86 -2.30
N VAL A 53 -5.68 -6.54 -3.38
CA VAL A 53 -6.12 -7.89 -3.75
C VAL A 53 -5.63 -8.98 -2.77
N PRO A 54 -6.51 -9.69 -2.04
CA PRO A 54 -6.13 -10.84 -1.22
C PRO A 54 -5.84 -12.06 -2.10
N GLY A 55 -4.93 -12.94 -1.70
CA GLY A 55 -4.57 -14.14 -2.48
C GLY A 55 -3.73 -13.87 -3.73
N PHE A 56 -3.11 -12.70 -3.82
CA PHE A 56 -2.36 -12.25 -4.99
C PHE A 56 -1.02 -11.57 -4.59
N PRO A 57 0.01 -11.60 -5.45
CA PRO A 57 0.17 -12.50 -6.58
C PRO A 57 0.61 -13.91 -6.18
N LYS A 58 0.41 -14.89 -7.06
CA LYS A 58 1.01 -16.21 -6.89
C LYS A 58 2.48 -16.20 -7.29
N ALA A 59 3.37 -16.17 -6.30
CA ALA A 59 4.82 -16.11 -6.54
C ALA A 59 5.31 -17.40 -7.22
N ARG A 60 5.95 -17.26 -8.39
CA ARG A 60 6.57 -18.35 -9.19
C ARG A 60 5.63 -19.49 -9.65
N THR A 61 4.31 -19.33 -9.60
CA THR A 61 3.36 -20.39 -9.98
C THR A 61 2.37 -19.96 -11.07
N GLY A 62 2.74 -18.96 -11.88
CA GLY A 62 1.92 -18.47 -12.99
C GLY A 62 0.94 -17.37 -12.60
N TYR A 63 0.36 -16.71 -13.61
CA TYR A 63 -0.64 -15.68 -13.39
C TYR A 63 -1.97 -16.31 -13.00
N LEU A 64 -2.48 -15.92 -11.84
CA LEU A 64 -3.86 -16.17 -11.47
C LEU A 64 -4.38 -14.99 -10.66
N PHE A 65 -5.34 -14.27 -11.23
CA PHE A 65 -6.13 -13.34 -10.43
C PHE A 65 -7.15 -14.16 -9.62
N PRO A 66 -7.27 -13.96 -8.30
CA PRO A 66 -8.16 -14.74 -7.45
C PRO A 66 -9.62 -14.68 -7.94
N PRO A 67 -10.27 -15.81 -8.26
CA PRO A 67 -11.61 -15.80 -8.84
C PRO A 67 -12.67 -15.10 -7.96
N ALA A 68 -12.53 -15.20 -6.64
CA ALA A 68 -13.42 -14.57 -5.66
C ALA A 68 -13.32 -13.03 -5.63
N GLU A 69 -12.28 -12.47 -6.24
CA GLU A 69 -11.96 -11.04 -6.23
C GLU A 69 -12.28 -10.37 -7.58
N ILE A 70 -12.65 -11.14 -8.62
CA ILE A 70 -12.97 -10.61 -9.97
C ILE A 70 -14.16 -9.65 -9.95
N GLN A 71 -15.16 -9.93 -9.10
CA GLN A 71 -16.38 -9.13 -9.00
C GLN A 71 -16.25 -7.91 -8.09
N LYS A 72 -15.06 -7.67 -7.52
CA LYS A 72 -14.83 -6.59 -6.55
C LYS A 72 -13.94 -5.50 -7.12
N GLY A 73 -14.18 -4.27 -6.68
CA GLY A 73 -13.31 -3.13 -6.94
C GLY A 73 -11.98 -3.30 -6.20
N HIS A 74 -10.88 -3.27 -6.94
CA HIS A 74 -9.53 -3.32 -6.40
C HIS A 74 -8.68 -2.18 -6.95
N LEU A 75 -7.68 -1.83 -6.16
CA LEU A 75 -6.65 -0.86 -6.54
C LEU A 75 -5.28 -1.50 -6.54
N LEU A 76 -4.52 -1.22 -7.59
CA LEU A 76 -3.13 -1.59 -7.79
C LEU A 76 -2.36 -0.35 -8.25
N ILE A 77 -1.20 -0.10 -7.65
CA ILE A 77 -0.26 0.94 -8.07
C ILE A 77 1.10 0.30 -8.28
N CYS A 78 1.75 0.61 -9.40
CA CYS A 78 3.11 0.21 -9.68
C CYS A 78 3.98 1.47 -9.80
N LEU A 79 4.96 1.60 -8.92
CA LEU A 79 5.91 2.71 -8.90
C LEU A 79 7.27 2.19 -9.37
N THR A 80 7.82 2.78 -10.42
CA THR A 80 9.23 2.57 -10.78
C THR A 80 10.08 3.46 -9.89
N ILE A 81 11.02 2.86 -9.17
CA ILE A 81 11.82 3.51 -8.13
C ILE A 81 13.31 3.27 -8.42
N LYS A 82 14.15 4.19 -7.95
CA LYS A 82 15.60 3.98 -7.96
C LYS A 82 15.99 2.92 -6.95
N GLU A 83 17.10 2.24 -7.19
CA GLU A 83 17.56 1.17 -6.31
C GLU A 83 17.97 1.64 -4.91
N ASP A 84 18.44 2.89 -4.80
CA ASP A 84 18.79 3.52 -3.53
C ASP A 84 17.57 3.80 -2.65
N GLN A 85 16.36 3.84 -3.23
CA GLN A 85 15.10 4.04 -2.50
C GLN A 85 14.55 2.75 -1.88
N ILE A 86 15.08 1.59 -2.27
CA ILE A 86 14.58 0.28 -1.81
C ILE A 86 14.74 0.13 -0.30
N ASP A 87 15.87 0.55 0.26
CA ASP A 87 16.07 0.49 1.71
C ASP A 87 15.17 1.50 2.47
N THR A 88 14.89 2.65 1.85
CA THR A 88 13.93 3.64 2.36
C THR A 88 12.50 3.10 2.42
N ILE A 89 12.07 2.36 1.39
CA ILE A 89 10.78 1.65 1.39
C ILE A 89 10.80 0.54 2.44
N GLY A 90 11.89 -0.25 2.47
CA GLY A 90 12.13 -1.28 3.48
C GLY A 90 11.97 -0.75 4.91
N LYS A 91 12.51 0.44 5.19
CA LYS A 91 12.39 1.14 6.48
C LYS A 91 10.93 1.37 6.89
N SER A 92 10.10 1.87 5.96
CA SER A 92 8.67 2.11 6.18
C SER A 92 7.91 0.81 6.40
N MET A 93 8.30 -0.24 5.68
CA MET A 93 7.68 -1.56 5.74
C MET A 93 8.18 -2.44 6.89
N THR A 94 9.26 -2.08 7.58
CA THR A 94 9.85 -2.94 8.63
C THR A 94 8.81 -3.46 9.62
N LEU A 95 9.06 -4.65 10.19
CA LEU A 95 8.19 -5.29 11.18
C LEU A 95 7.91 -4.46 12.44
N ARG A 96 8.55 -3.31 12.62
CA ARG A 96 8.27 -2.41 13.74
C ARG A 96 7.10 -1.47 13.43
N ILE A 97 6.79 -1.28 12.16
CA ILE A 97 5.91 -0.22 11.67
C ILE A 97 4.71 -0.82 10.96
N ALA A 98 4.83 -1.20 9.68
CA ALA A 98 3.69 -1.74 8.93
C ALA A 98 3.45 -3.24 9.17
N THR A 99 4.44 -3.99 9.68
CA THR A 99 4.34 -5.46 9.96
C THR A 99 3.78 -6.32 8.81
N PRO A 100 4.14 -6.07 7.54
CA PRO A 100 3.60 -6.83 6.43
C PRO A 100 4.00 -8.31 6.56
N LEU A 101 3.09 -9.21 6.20
CA LEU A 101 3.37 -10.65 6.16
C LEU A 101 4.08 -10.99 4.85
N ILE A 102 5.38 -11.24 4.92
CA ILE A 102 6.17 -11.70 3.78
C ILE A 102 5.93 -13.21 3.62
N TYR A 103 5.53 -13.62 2.41
CA TYR A 103 5.30 -15.03 2.09
C TYR A 103 6.23 -15.55 0.99
N TYR A 104 6.96 -14.66 0.33
CA TYR A 104 7.99 -15.01 -0.65
C TYR A 104 9.11 -13.97 -0.64
N ASN A 105 10.35 -14.44 -0.67
CA ASN A 105 11.55 -13.62 -0.84
C ASN A 105 12.61 -14.44 -1.56
N ASP A 106 13.17 -13.91 -2.64
CA ASP A 106 14.32 -14.48 -3.34
C ASP A 106 15.44 -13.47 -3.62
N ILE A 107 15.41 -12.31 -2.95
CA ILE A 107 16.48 -11.31 -3.04
C ILE A 107 17.75 -11.88 -2.39
N PRO A 108 18.88 -11.96 -3.11
CA PRO A 108 20.13 -12.52 -2.59
C PRO A 108 20.71 -11.70 -1.43
N ASP A 109 21.45 -12.36 -0.54
CA ASP A 109 22.11 -11.72 0.60
C ASP A 109 23.04 -10.57 0.19
N ALA A 110 23.74 -10.69 -0.93
CA ALA A 110 24.59 -9.61 -1.45
C ALA A 110 23.81 -8.31 -1.73
N GLN A 111 22.54 -8.39 -2.11
CA GLN A 111 21.67 -7.24 -2.30
C GLN A 111 21.07 -6.74 -0.97
N MET A 112 20.90 -7.64 0.00
CA MET A 112 20.40 -7.32 1.35
C MET A 112 21.47 -6.67 2.23
N ASP A 113 22.74 -7.00 2.05
CA ASP A 113 23.84 -6.50 2.87
C ASP A 113 24.06 -5.00 2.71
N SER A 114 23.78 -4.45 1.54
CA SER A 114 23.76 -3.00 1.29
C SER A 114 22.46 -2.32 1.73
N ARG A 115 21.43 -3.10 2.13
CA ARG A 115 20.07 -2.63 2.43
C ARG A 115 19.59 -3.17 3.79
N PRO A 116 20.11 -2.60 4.90
CA PRO A 116 19.91 -3.16 6.24
C PRO A 116 18.45 -3.15 6.71
N ASN A 117 17.61 -2.21 6.27
CA ASN A 117 16.20 -2.20 6.62
C ASN A 117 15.42 -3.24 5.82
N LEU A 118 15.77 -3.43 4.55
CA LEU A 118 15.24 -4.51 3.72
C LEU A 118 15.61 -5.89 4.30
N LYS A 119 16.86 -6.07 4.71
CA LYS A 119 17.35 -7.31 5.35
C LYS A 119 16.58 -7.62 6.63
N LYS A 120 16.39 -6.63 7.50
CA LYS A 120 15.57 -6.78 8.73
C LYS A 120 14.13 -7.15 8.43
N LEU A 121 13.54 -6.54 7.40
CA LEU A 121 12.20 -6.85 6.94
C LEU A 121 12.09 -8.31 6.49
N ALA A 122 12.99 -8.76 5.61
CA ALA A 122 13.02 -10.12 5.08
C ALA A 122 13.29 -11.19 6.15
N ASN A 123 14.19 -10.92 7.10
CA ASN A 123 14.53 -11.84 8.19
C ASN A 123 13.48 -11.91 9.31
N GLY A 124 12.45 -11.07 9.24
CA GLY A 124 11.46 -10.98 10.30
C GLY A 124 12.00 -10.43 11.62
N GLU A 125 13.03 -9.57 11.57
CA GLU A 125 13.62 -8.98 12.76
C GLU A 125 12.74 -7.88 13.37
N SER A 126 12.28 -8.09 14.61
CA SER A 126 11.49 -7.10 15.35
C SER A 126 12.16 -6.75 16.68
N ARG A 127 12.68 -5.52 16.80
CA ARG A 127 12.96 -4.88 18.10
C ARG A 127 12.19 -3.58 18.17
N LEU A 128 11.28 -3.44 19.11
CA LEU A 128 10.48 -2.21 19.18
C LEU A 128 11.32 -1.06 19.76
N THR A 129 11.85 -0.19 18.91
CA THR A 129 12.52 1.05 19.32
C THR A 129 11.82 2.25 18.69
N PRO A 130 11.52 3.32 19.45
CA PRO A 130 11.02 4.57 18.88
C PRO A 130 11.93 5.11 17.76
N PRO A 131 11.38 5.87 16.79
CA PRO A 131 9.99 6.33 16.68
C PRO A 131 9.02 5.25 16.14
N LEU A 132 7.76 5.30 16.60
CA LEU A 132 6.69 4.36 16.23
C LEU A 132 5.87 4.82 15.02
N THR A 133 6.28 5.93 14.40
CA THR A 133 5.81 6.41 13.12
C THR A 133 7.00 6.73 12.24
N VAL A 134 6.84 6.49 10.96
CA VAL A 134 7.82 6.83 9.95
C VAL A 134 7.10 7.52 8.79
N THR A 135 7.70 8.63 8.36
CA THR A 135 7.41 9.27 7.09
C THR A 135 8.67 9.14 6.24
N GLN A 136 8.54 8.63 5.04
CA GLN A 136 9.61 8.60 4.05
C GLN A 136 9.11 9.25 2.76
N ASP A 137 9.95 10.09 2.17
CA ASP A 137 9.72 10.61 0.83
C ASP A 137 10.57 9.81 -0.16
N THR A 138 10.00 9.56 -1.33
CA THR A 138 10.68 8.97 -2.46
C THR A 138 10.19 9.61 -3.76
N THR A 139 10.88 9.34 -4.85
CA THR A 139 10.52 9.86 -6.18
C THR A 139 10.55 8.73 -7.18
N THR A 140 9.60 8.73 -8.11
CA THR A 140 9.63 7.77 -9.21
C THR A 140 10.70 8.15 -10.22
N THR A 141 11.22 7.15 -10.94
CA THR A 141 12.12 7.36 -12.08
C THR A 141 11.34 7.80 -13.32
N GLY A 142 11.92 8.66 -14.15
CA GLY A 142 11.35 9.06 -15.44
C GLY A 142 11.42 10.57 -15.70
N ALA A 143 10.99 10.99 -16.90
CA ALA A 143 11.00 12.40 -17.31
C ALA A 143 10.05 13.29 -16.49
N GLN A 144 8.97 12.71 -15.97
CA GLN A 144 8.07 13.34 -15.00
C GLN A 144 8.12 12.51 -13.71
N SER A 145 9.07 12.83 -12.84
CA SER A 145 9.19 12.17 -11.54
C SER A 145 8.02 12.58 -10.64
N LEU A 146 7.34 11.60 -10.07
CA LEU A 146 6.25 11.81 -9.13
C LEU A 146 6.83 11.81 -7.71
N LYS A 147 6.40 12.78 -6.90
CA LYS A 147 6.73 12.78 -5.47
C LYS A 147 5.80 11.82 -4.74
N VAL A 148 6.40 10.87 -4.04
CA VAL A 148 5.68 9.85 -3.27
C VAL A 148 6.06 9.96 -1.80
N THR A 149 5.08 10.08 -0.92
CA THR A 149 5.28 10.06 0.53
C THR A 149 4.66 8.81 1.12
N ILE A 150 5.46 8.04 1.85
CA ILE A 150 5.06 6.83 2.56
C ILE A 150 4.90 7.20 4.02
N TYR A 151 3.70 7.01 4.54
CA TYR A 151 3.41 7.14 5.95
C TYR A 151 3.20 5.76 6.54
N SER A 152 3.79 5.49 7.69
CA SER A 152 3.66 4.20 8.35
C SER A 152 3.61 4.38 9.86
N LYS A 153 2.75 3.62 10.53
CA LYS A 153 2.65 3.60 12.00
C LYS A 153 2.67 2.18 12.53
N GLY A 154 3.31 1.99 13.68
CA GLY A 154 3.25 0.75 14.45
C GLY A 154 2.05 0.69 15.41
N GLU A 155 1.79 -0.49 15.96
CA GLU A 155 0.69 -0.77 16.92
C GLU A 155 0.68 0.16 18.14
N LYS A 156 1.87 0.47 18.68
CA LYS A 156 1.99 1.31 19.88
C LYS A 156 1.98 2.81 19.57
N SER A 157 1.80 3.20 18.31
CA SER A 157 1.70 4.60 17.93
C SER A 157 0.44 5.24 18.52
N ARG A 158 0.56 6.49 18.97
CA ARG A 158 -0.59 7.32 19.37
C ARG A 158 -1.25 8.02 18.18
N TYR A 159 -0.61 7.99 17.00
CA TYR A 159 -1.18 8.54 15.78
C TYR A 159 -2.26 7.59 15.26
N VAL A 160 -3.44 8.15 15.00
CA VAL A 160 -4.60 7.40 14.50
C VAL A 160 -4.89 7.91 13.10
N TRP A 161 -4.92 7.01 12.11
CA TRP A 161 -5.60 7.27 10.85
C TRP A 161 -7.09 7.38 11.22
N THR A 162 -7.71 8.51 10.92
CA THR A 162 -9.07 8.88 11.32
C THR A 162 -10.00 7.67 11.34
N THR A 163 -10.62 7.37 12.49
CA THR A 163 -11.43 6.16 12.68
C THR A 163 -12.70 6.22 11.84
N ARG A 164 -13.25 5.12 11.31
CA ARG A 164 -14.68 5.05 10.90
C ARG A 164 -15.41 4.00 11.73
N ASP A 165 -16.54 4.39 12.27
CA ASP A 165 -17.47 3.53 13.02
C ASP A 165 -18.90 3.92 12.60
N LYS A 166 -19.93 3.27 13.15
CA LYS A 166 -21.35 3.60 12.84
C LYS A 166 -21.76 5.04 13.17
N PHE A 167 -20.86 5.84 13.76
CA PHE A 167 -21.06 7.23 14.13
C PHE A 167 -20.19 8.20 13.34
N LEU A 168 -19.24 7.70 12.53
CA LEU A 168 -18.34 8.57 11.80
C LEU A 168 -18.94 9.00 10.48
N LYS A 169 -19.35 10.26 10.47
CA LYS A 169 -19.81 10.99 9.31
C LYS A 169 -18.63 11.76 8.72
N SER A 170 -18.78 12.33 7.53
CA SER A 170 -17.77 13.25 6.99
C SER A 170 -17.41 14.32 8.05
N ASP A 171 -16.11 14.43 8.37
CA ASP A 171 -15.60 15.35 9.38
C ASP A 171 -14.98 16.56 8.69
N CYS A 172 -15.65 17.70 8.82
CA CYS A 172 -15.27 18.97 8.21
C CYS A 172 -15.01 20.04 9.28
N LYS A 173 -14.74 19.61 10.53
CA LYS A 173 -14.56 20.52 11.68
C LYS A 173 -13.35 21.44 11.56
N THR A 174 -12.35 21.06 10.76
CA THR A 174 -11.16 21.87 10.52
C THR A 174 -11.21 22.46 9.11
N PHE A 175 -11.26 23.78 9.01
CA PHE A 175 -11.23 24.49 7.73
C PHE A 175 -10.01 24.06 6.90
N GLY A 176 -10.25 23.57 5.68
CA GLY A 176 -9.19 23.08 4.79
C GLY A 176 -8.61 21.70 5.15
N ARG A 177 -9.27 20.93 6.00
CA ARG A 177 -8.95 19.51 6.28
C ARG A 177 -10.25 18.71 6.42
N ASN A 178 -10.96 18.59 5.31
CA ASN A 178 -12.19 17.79 5.27
C ASN A 178 -11.83 16.32 5.03
N LEU A 179 -12.40 15.44 5.84
CA LEU A 179 -12.47 14.02 5.57
C LEU A 179 -13.88 13.70 5.11
N LYS A 180 -14.06 13.46 3.81
CA LYS A 180 -15.33 13.07 3.22
C LYS A 180 -15.33 11.59 2.87
N LEU A 181 -16.37 10.87 3.29
CA LEU A 181 -16.50 9.44 3.01
C LEU A 181 -17.22 9.23 1.69
N VAL A 182 -16.61 8.50 0.75
CA VAL A 182 -17.25 8.11 -0.51
C VAL A 182 -18.41 7.17 -0.23
N THR A 183 -19.55 7.42 -0.87
CA THR A 183 -20.80 6.65 -0.77
C THR A 183 -21.20 6.08 -2.12
N SER A 184 -22.03 5.04 -2.11
CA SER A 184 -22.63 4.48 -3.33
C SER A 184 -23.62 5.49 -3.95
N PRO A 185 -23.77 5.49 -5.29
CA PRO A 185 -23.06 4.65 -6.27
C PRO A 185 -21.64 5.15 -6.56
N ILE A 186 -20.73 4.21 -6.85
CA ILE A 186 -19.37 4.51 -7.34
C ILE A 186 -19.35 4.20 -8.83
N SER A 187 -18.73 5.04 -9.65
CA SER A 187 -18.58 4.79 -11.08
C SER A 187 -17.14 5.01 -11.51
N VAL A 188 -16.54 3.99 -12.12
CA VAL A 188 -15.18 4.05 -12.69
C VAL A 188 -15.30 3.81 -14.19
N ASP A 189 -15.02 4.84 -14.99
CA ASP A 189 -15.13 4.79 -16.46
C ASP A 189 -16.44 4.15 -16.97
N GLY A 190 -17.56 4.58 -16.38
CA GLY A 190 -18.91 4.10 -16.73
C GLY A 190 -19.31 2.73 -16.14
N HIS A 191 -18.40 2.06 -15.43
CA HIS A 191 -18.71 0.82 -14.72
C HIS A 191 -19.21 1.14 -13.31
N ALA A 192 -20.46 0.79 -13.06
CA ALA A 192 -21.07 0.96 -11.74
C ALA A 192 -20.49 -0.04 -10.73
N SER A 193 -20.19 0.46 -9.55
CA SER A 193 -19.76 -0.28 -8.37
C SER A 193 -20.51 0.24 -7.14
N SER A 194 -20.43 -0.51 -6.06
CA SER A 194 -20.98 -0.13 -4.76
C SER A 194 -19.87 -0.17 -3.72
N LEU A 195 -20.04 0.59 -2.64
CA LEU A 195 -19.14 0.55 -1.50
C LEU A 195 -18.98 -0.87 -0.90
N GLU A 196 -19.99 -1.73 -1.03
CA GLU A 196 -19.94 -3.12 -0.52
C GLU A 196 -19.10 -4.03 -1.42
N ASN A 197 -19.07 -3.75 -2.72
CA ASN A 197 -18.30 -4.49 -3.71
C ASN A 197 -16.93 -3.86 -4.00
N ASP A 198 -16.65 -2.66 -3.50
CA ASP A 198 -15.37 -2.00 -3.64
C ASP A 198 -14.51 -2.20 -2.37
N VAL A 199 -13.43 -2.97 -2.51
CA VAL A 199 -12.46 -3.20 -1.43
C VAL A 199 -11.18 -2.39 -1.63
N SER A 200 -11.16 -1.48 -2.61
CA SER A 200 -10.10 -0.50 -2.74
C SER A 200 -10.13 0.47 -1.56
N GLN A 201 -8.94 0.92 -1.16
CA GLN A 201 -8.78 1.76 0.02
C GLN A 201 -7.86 2.91 -0.32
N TRP A 202 -8.45 4.10 -0.42
CA TRP A 202 -7.74 5.29 -0.86
C TRP A 202 -8.33 6.57 -0.25
N ILE A 203 -7.59 7.67 -0.38
CA ILE A 203 -7.94 9.02 0.06
C ILE A 203 -7.52 10.01 -1.02
N VAL A 204 -8.26 11.10 -1.14
CA VAL A 204 -7.82 12.32 -1.83
C VAL A 204 -7.86 13.50 -0.85
N SER A 205 -6.91 14.42 -0.94
CA SER A 205 -6.85 15.57 -0.01
C SER A 205 -7.75 16.74 -0.44
N GLU A 206 -8.23 17.53 0.51
CA GLU A 206 -8.93 18.80 0.25
C GLU A 206 -8.32 19.92 1.11
N PRO A 207 -7.72 20.99 0.53
CA PRO A 207 -7.51 21.24 -0.90
C PRO A 207 -6.47 20.26 -1.51
N GLY A 208 -6.59 19.99 -2.81
CA GLY A 208 -6.14 18.69 -3.34
C GLY A 208 -5.16 18.69 -4.50
N ASN A 209 -4.00 18.09 -4.27
CA ASN A 209 -3.06 17.55 -5.28
C ASN A 209 -2.54 16.15 -4.89
N LYS A 210 -3.09 15.55 -3.81
CA LYS A 210 -2.60 14.28 -3.27
C LYS A 210 -3.67 13.20 -3.33
N PHE A 211 -3.21 12.03 -3.76
CA PHE A 211 -3.96 10.80 -3.73
C PHE A 211 -3.17 9.78 -2.93
N CYS A 212 -3.82 9.05 -2.02
CA CYS A 212 -3.17 8.05 -1.17
C CYS A 212 -3.86 6.71 -1.26
N VAL A 213 -3.09 5.62 -1.32
CA VAL A 213 -3.57 4.27 -1.04
C VAL A 213 -3.30 3.95 0.40
N VAL A 214 -4.27 3.36 1.08
CA VAL A 214 -4.11 2.92 2.48
C VAL A 214 -4.32 1.43 2.56
N ASP A 215 -3.59 0.77 3.45
CA ASP A 215 -3.71 -0.68 3.61
C ASP A 215 -4.84 -1.10 4.55
N LYS A 216 -5.30 -0.19 5.42
CA LYS A 216 -6.37 -0.45 6.37
C LYS A 216 -7.63 0.35 6.06
N PRO A 217 -8.81 -0.30 6.15
CA PRO A 217 -10.06 0.42 6.17
C PRO A 217 -10.13 1.24 7.46
N TYR A 218 -10.83 2.35 7.41
CA TYR A 218 -11.01 3.20 8.58
C TYR A 218 -11.93 2.51 9.60
N HIS A 219 -11.38 1.79 10.58
CA HIS A 219 -12.16 1.20 11.68
C HIS A 219 -11.58 1.51 13.05
N LYS A 220 -12.44 1.89 14.01
CA LYS A 220 -12.03 2.25 15.39
C LYS A 220 -11.30 1.12 16.13
N SER A 221 -11.70 -0.13 15.88
CA SER A 221 -11.02 -1.32 16.42
C SER A 221 -9.56 -1.43 15.96
N GLN A 222 -9.21 -0.79 14.84
CA GLN A 222 -7.89 -0.88 14.20
C GLN A 222 -6.97 0.29 14.59
N ALA A 223 -7.40 1.17 15.52
CA ALA A 223 -6.59 2.30 15.98
C ALA A 223 -5.22 1.86 16.54
N LYS A 224 -5.18 0.70 17.21
CA LYS A 224 -3.96 0.09 17.77
C LYS A 224 -3.31 -0.95 16.85
N GLU A 225 -3.60 -0.91 15.54
CA GLU A 225 -2.96 -1.80 14.57
C GLU A 225 -1.90 -1.06 13.73
N PRO A 226 -0.89 -1.78 13.24
CA PRO A 226 0.03 -1.33 12.19
C PRO A 226 -0.73 -0.83 10.95
N ALA A 227 -0.29 0.26 10.34
CA ALA A 227 -0.93 0.77 9.11
C ALA A 227 0.06 1.54 8.24
N MET A 228 -0.20 1.55 6.94
CA MET A 228 0.61 2.23 5.93
C MET A 228 -0.28 2.98 4.92
N ALA A 229 0.18 4.17 4.53
CA ALA A 229 -0.38 4.93 3.43
C ALA A 229 0.74 5.31 2.45
N VAL A 230 0.46 5.18 1.15
CA VAL A 230 1.36 5.62 0.07
C VAL A 230 0.66 6.72 -0.71
N CYS A 231 1.17 7.93 -0.57
CA CYS A 231 0.59 9.14 -1.13
C CYS A 231 1.41 9.64 -2.32
N ILE A 232 0.75 9.91 -3.43
CA ILE A 232 1.31 10.48 -4.64
C ILE A 232 0.83 11.93 -4.74
N ASP A 233 1.79 12.84 -4.90
CA ASP A 233 1.52 14.26 -5.16
C ASP A 233 1.49 14.47 -6.68
N ASP A 234 0.28 14.40 -7.24
CA ASP A 234 0.02 14.60 -8.67
C ASP A 234 -1.44 15.06 -8.88
N ALA A 235 -1.59 16.20 -9.55
CA ALA A 235 -2.90 16.81 -9.78
C ALA A 235 -3.78 16.00 -10.75
N THR A 236 -3.18 15.25 -11.67
CA THR A 236 -3.91 14.44 -12.65
C THR A 236 -4.54 13.23 -11.97
N ILE A 237 -3.73 12.46 -11.23
CA ILE A 237 -4.18 11.31 -10.45
C ILE A 237 -5.21 11.76 -9.41
N PHE A 238 -4.92 12.83 -8.68
CA PHE A 238 -5.89 13.44 -7.77
C PHE A 238 -7.21 13.75 -8.49
N GLY A 239 -7.15 14.40 -9.66
CA GLY A 239 -8.33 14.77 -10.44
C GLY A 239 -9.18 13.57 -10.86
N HIS A 240 -8.57 12.45 -11.23
CA HIS A 240 -9.29 11.21 -11.56
C HIS A 240 -10.03 10.63 -10.34
N PHE A 241 -9.33 10.47 -9.22
CA PHE A 241 -9.95 9.93 -8.01
C PHE A 241 -10.97 10.88 -7.38
N ASN A 242 -10.78 12.19 -7.52
CA ASN A 242 -11.75 13.19 -7.09
C ASN A 242 -13.06 13.12 -7.91
N ARG A 243 -12.99 12.73 -9.20
CA ARG A 243 -14.21 12.46 -10.00
C ARG A 243 -14.92 11.18 -9.57
N ILE A 244 -14.18 10.18 -9.09
CA ILE A 244 -14.76 8.95 -8.53
C ILE A 244 -15.44 9.26 -7.18
N ALA A 245 -14.85 10.16 -6.39
CA ALA A 245 -15.37 10.61 -5.09
C ALA A 245 -16.53 11.63 -5.18
N GLN A 246 -17.33 11.64 -6.25
CA GLN A 246 -18.42 12.62 -6.40
C GLN A 246 -19.56 12.42 -5.39
N ASN A 247 -19.86 11.17 -5.04
CA ASN A 247 -20.85 10.84 -4.05
C ASN A 247 -20.16 10.69 -2.70
N VAL A 248 -20.38 11.65 -1.82
CA VAL A 248 -19.82 11.67 -0.47
C VAL A 248 -20.90 11.90 0.56
N GLU A 249 -20.70 11.37 1.76
CA GLU A 249 -21.55 11.71 2.90
C GLU A 249 -21.41 13.21 3.22
N ASN A 250 -22.53 13.85 3.56
CA ASN A 250 -22.51 15.25 3.98
C ASN A 250 -21.70 15.42 5.27
N CYS A 251 -20.96 16.53 5.35
CA CYS A 251 -20.31 16.96 6.58
C CYS A 251 -21.35 17.09 7.70
N VAL A 252 -20.99 16.68 8.92
CA VAL A 252 -21.82 16.87 10.13
C VAL A 252 -21.11 17.71 11.16
#